data_AF-A0A086Y4L8-F1
#
_entry.id   AF-A0A086Y4L8-F1
#
_cell.length_a   1.000
_cell.length_b   1.000
_cell.length_c   1.000
_cell.angle_alpha   90.00
_cell.angle_beta   90.00
_cell.angle_gamma   90.00
#
_symmetry.space_group_name_H-M   'P 1'
#
loop_
_entity.id
_entity.type
_entity.pdbx_description
1 polymer ?
#
loop_
_entity_poly.entity_id
_entity_poly.type
_entity_poly.pdbx_seq_one_letter_code
_entity_poly.pdbx_strand_id
1 'polypeptide(L)'
;MPPSFFGIPVVRIAIPPELASEAALLTYLGVSAKELKKIWWFRGRMYHQFEIAKGNGKSRIISAPDKRLKYIQRKIAALLGLLYRVRHPVHGFVAGKSVKTNALAHLRKRFVLNIDLKDFFPSITENRIIGVLESLGIDSRVANIIGRLCCHNSHLPQGAPTSPVLSNMICFRLDKELLAFAKASRCIYTRYADDITLSSHQPMTALFEAVPPSGHFAPDQLSLDFRNIIITNGFAINPDKAHYADRHSRRTVTGLKINELLNVDRRYVRNIRAALYSVETLGKKTAQNKFESSHRGTSDLGKHLEGKITWLRHIRGQSDPVFRSIAVRFNASFPERKIEVTPTAAEVRDRAVWVVEHFEGDMAQGSAFFLKDVGLVTAAHCVAGVEEVEVYHPSKPSNTFKAKVLKRDEPRDLAILEHAIPPTEYFELEQSNHSVVVGEGLVAFGYPSFGPGDRLNVRDGKVSSLPVKHGVKLIEVTQKLSQGMSGGPLLDHNDAVAGIIHKGGPGEGRDFAIRIEMLNDWLAE
;
A
#
# COMPACT_ATOMS: atom_id res chain seq x y z
N MET A 1 2.58 35.22 41.44
CA MET A 1 1.51 34.68 40.57
C MET A 1 0.40 35.70 40.44
N PRO A 2 -0.10 35.96 39.23
CA PRO A 2 -1.52 36.23 39.01
C PRO A 2 -2.13 35.10 38.12
N PRO A 3 -3.44 34.80 38.27
CA PRO A 3 -4.10 33.72 37.54
C PRO A 3 -4.57 34.19 36.16
N SER A 4 -4.38 33.37 35.12
CA SER A 4 -4.96 33.63 33.79
C SER A 4 -6.44 33.24 33.80
N PHE A 5 -7.31 34.24 33.73
CA PHE A 5 -8.77 34.07 33.85
C PHE A 5 -9.45 33.44 32.63
N PHE A 6 -8.74 33.19 31.52
CA PHE A 6 -9.20 32.36 30.40
C PHE A 6 -7.98 31.74 29.69
N GLY A 7 -7.36 30.72 30.28
CA GLY A 7 -6.16 30.09 29.74
C GLY A 7 -6.43 28.70 29.21
N ILE A 8 -6.47 28.53 27.88
CA ILE A 8 -6.19 27.23 27.26
C ILE A 8 -4.86 26.75 27.86
N PRO A 9 -4.78 25.51 28.41
CA PRO A 9 -3.56 25.05 29.03
C PRO A 9 -2.41 25.16 28.02
N VAL A 10 -1.40 25.95 28.36
CA VAL A 10 -0.14 25.98 27.62
C VAL A 10 0.41 24.57 27.70
N VAL A 11 0.32 23.83 26.60
CA VAL A 11 0.91 22.50 26.50
C VAL A 11 2.41 22.68 26.66
N ARG A 12 2.92 22.52 27.88
CA ARG A 12 4.34 22.55 28.15
C ARG A 12 4.92 21.28 27.56
N ILE A 13 5.70 21.44 26.48
CA ILE A 13 6.50 20.34 25.95
C ILE A 13 7.57 20.05 27.00
N ALA A 14 7.68 18.79 27.44
CA ALA A 14 8.76 18.39 28.31
C ALA A 14 10.08 18.51 27.54
N ILE A 15 10.94 19.43 27.97
CA ILE A 15 12.25 19.64 27.34
C ILE A 15 13.17 18.49 27.80
N PRO A 16 13.78 17.73 26.87
CA PRO A 16 14.76 16.72 27.21
C PRO A 16 15.88 17.30 28.10
N PRO A 17 16.34 16.59 29.14
CA PRO A 17 17.38 17.10 30.04
C PRO A 17 18.69 17.45 29.32
N GLU A 18 18.97 16.81 28.19
CA GLU A 18 20.11 17.11 27.32
C GLU A 18 20.04 18.50 26.68
N LEU A 19 18.86 19.11 26.63
CA LEU A 19 18.64 20.47 26.11
C LEU A 19 18.53 21.52 27.21
N ALA A 20 18.68 21.13 28.48
CA ALA A 20 18.50 22.04 29.62
C ALA A 20 19.64 23.06 29.78
N SER A 21 20.84 22.76 29.28
CA SER A 21 22.00 23.66 29.35
C SER A 21 23.04 23.36 28.26
N GLU A 22 23.95 24.31 28.00
CA GLU A 22 25.10 24.09 27.13
C GLU A 22 25.93 22.88 27.57
N ALA A 23 26.18 22.73 28.88
CA ALA A 23 26.97 21.62 29.41
C ALA A 23 26.31 20.26 29.15
N ALA A 24 24.99 20.15 29.38
CA ALA A 24 24.23 18.93 29.12
C ALA A 24 24.22 18.59 27.63
N LEU A 25 23.98 19.58 26.76
CA LEU A 25 23.97 19.40 25.31
C LEU A 25 25.34 18.93 24.83
N LEU A 26 26.42 19.61 25.21
CA LEU A 26 27.77 19.27 24.76
C LEU A 26 28.21 17.88 25.22
N THR A 27 27.87 17.51 26.45
CA THR A 27 28.09 16.16 26.99
C THR A 27 27.35 15.12 26.15
N TYR A 28 26.07 15.35 25.88
CA TYR A 28 25.28 14.46 25.04
C TYR A 28 25.85 14.39 23.62
N LEU A 29 26.26 15.49 23.00
CA LEU A 29 26.84 15.48 21.66
C LEU A 29 28.24 14.84 21.61
N GLY A 30 28.90 14.66 22.75
CA GLY A 30 30.29 14.22 22.83
C GLY A 30 31.23 15.26 22.21
N VAL A 31 30.96 16.55 22.43
CA VAL A 31 31.69 17.69 21.87
C VAL A 31 32.26 18.52 23.02
N SER A 32 33.57 18.74 23.04
CA SER A 32 34.17 19.64 24.04
C SER A 32 33.94 21.12 23.69
N ALA A 33 34.01 22.02 24.66
CA ALA A 33 33.94 23.47 24.40
C ALA A 33 35.04 23.96 23.42
N LYS A 34 36.24 23.34 23.46
CA LYS A 34 37.33 23.61 22.50
C LYS A 34 36.95 23.15 21.09
N GLU A 35 36.37 21.96 20.96
CA GLU A 35 35.90 21.44 19.68
C GLU A 35 34.76 22.29 19.12
N LEU A 36 33.79 22.72 19.94
CA LEU A 36 32.70 23.60 19.51
C LEU A 36 33.23 24.92 18.93
N LYS A 37 34.21 25.55 19.61
CA LYS A 37 34.89 26.74 19.09
C LYS A 37 35.55 26.47 17.73
N LYS A 38 36.22 25.33 17.58
CA LYS A 38 36.82 24.93 16.30
C LYS A 38 35.76 24.75 15.22
N ILE A 39 34.65 24.08 15.52
CA ILE A 39 33.53 23.91 14.59
C ILE A 39 32.98 25.28 14.18
N TRP A 40 32.82 26.25 15.09
CA TRP A 40 32.35 27.58 14.71
C TRP A 40 33.22 28.27 13.66
N TRP A 41 34.53 28.20 13.80
CA TRP A 41 35.46 28.79 12.85
C TRP A 41 35.51 28.06 11.51
N PHE A 42 35.35 26.73 11.52
CA PHE A 42 35.55 25.89 10.33
C PHE A 42 34.28 25.28 9.72
N ARG A 43 33.09 25.53 10.27
CA ARG A 43 31.82 24.91 9.86
C ARG A 43 31.52 24.99 8.36
N GLY A 44 31.94 26.07 7.69
CA GLY A 44 31.78 26.22 6.24
C GLY A 44 32.49 25.11 5.45
N ARG A 45 33.63 24.62 5.96
CA ARG A 45 34.42 23.54 5.35
C ARG A 45 33.96 22.13 5.75
N MET A 46 33.00 22.04 6.67
CA MET A 46 32.45 20.76 7.15
C MET A 46 31.27 20.26 6.29
N TYR A 47 31.02 20.92 5.15
CA TYR A 47 30.04 20.50 4.15
C TYR A 47 30.72 20.27 2.82
N HIS A 48 30.37 19.17 2.16
CA HIS A 48 30.75 18.88 0.79
C HIS A 48 29.55 19.06 -0.12
N GLN A 49 29.71 19.85 -1.18
CA GLN A 49 28.66 20.12 -2.16
C GLN A 49 28.79 19.22 -3.38
N PHE A 50 27.66 18.71 -3.86
CA PHE A 50 27.59 17.97 -5.11
C PHE A 50 26.23 18.15 -5.76
N GLU A 51 26.17 17.96 -7.07
CA GLU A 51 24.94 18.11 -7.83
C GLU A 51 24.23 16.77 -8.04
N ILE A 52 22.91 16.80 -7.89
CA ILE A 52 22.02 15.71 -8.29
C ILE A 52 21.11 16.21 -9.41
N ALA A 53 20.94 15.41 -10.47
CA ALA A 53 20.02 15.72 -11.55
C ALA A 53 18.56 15.79 -11.05
N LYS A 54 17.86 16.86 -11.40
CA LYS A 54 16.41 17.01 -11.22
C LYS A 54 15.69 16.51 -12.48
N GLY A 55 14.43 16.07 -12.33
CA GLY A 55 13.55 15.91 -13.49
C GLY A 55 13.45 17.25 -14.22
N ASN A 56 13.71 17.26 -15.52
CA ASN A 56 13.78 18.42 -16.43
C ASN A 56 15.19 19.02 -16.64
N GLY A 57 16.27 18.29 -16.37
CA GLY A 57 17.64 18.69 -16.76
C GLY A 57 18.29 19.78 -15.88
N LYS A 58 17.55 20.36 -14.93
CA LYS A 58 18.11 21.23 -13.87
C LYS A 58 18.89 20.39 -12.85
N SER A 59 19.88 20.96 -12.19
CA SER A 59 20.57 20.30 -11.07
C SER A 59 20.09 20.83 -9.71
N ARG A 60 20.24 20.01 -8.67
CA ARG A 60 20.02 20.35 -7.27
C ARG A 60 21.35 20.21 -6.54
N ILE A 61 21.84 21.31 -5.96
CA ILE A 61 23.02 21.29 -5.10
C ILE A 61 22.62 20.67 -3.76
N ILE A 62 23.30 19.58 -3.39
CA ILE A 62 23.22 18.95 -2.08
C ILE A 62 24.44 19.38 -1.28
N SER A 63 24.23 19.88 -0.08
CA SER A 63 25.27 20.21 0.89
C SER A 63 25.27 19.14 1.97
N ALA A 64 26.12 18.12 1.82
CA ALA A 64 26.21 17.03 2.77
C ALA A 64 27.27 17.32 3.85
N PRO A 65 26.92 17.18 5.15
CA PRO A 65 27.90 17.34 6.22
C PRO A 65 28.93 16.21 6.20
N ASP A 66 30.15 16.52 6.64
CA ASP A 66 31.21 15.53 6.86
C ASP A 66 30.82 14.48 7.93
N LYS A 67 31.66 13.46 8.12
CA LYS A 67 31.36 12.36 9.04
C LYS A 67 31.13 12.84 10.48
N ARG A 68 31.92 13.80 10.98
CA ARG A 68 31.84 14.27 12.37
C ARG A 68 30.62 15.16 12.58
N LEU A 69 30.38 16.11 11.69
CA LEU A 69 29.20 16.97 11.76
C LEU A 69 27.90 16.18 11.55
N LYS A 70 27.90 15.20 10.64
CA LYS A 70 26.77 14.29 10.43
C LYS A 70 26.44 13.48 11.69
N TYR A 71 27.46 13.01 12.42
CA TYR A 71 27.26 12.33 13.70
C TYR A 71 26.58 13.24 14.73
N ILE A 72 27.11 14.46 14.92
CA ILE A 72 26.55 15.45 15.84
C ILE A 72 25.10 15.78 15.47
N GLN A 73 24.84 16.07 14.20
CA GLN A 73 23.51 16.38 13.69
C GLN A 73 22.52 15.23 13.86
N ARG A 74 22.93 13.96 13.72
CA ARG A 74 22.02 12.83 14.01
C ARG A 74 21.59 12.79 15.48
N LYS A 75 22.50 13.08 16.42
CA LYS A 75 22.17 13.15 17.85
C LYS A 75 21.20 14.29 18.14
N ILE A 76 21.43 15.46 17.52
CA ILE A 76 20.50 16.60 17.59
C ILE A 76 19.13 16.22 17.01
N ALA A 77 19.09 15.60 15.83
CA ALA A 77 17.84 15.20 15.17
C ALA A 77 17.00 14.26 16.05
N ALA A 78 17.64 13.36 16.79
CA ALA A 78 16.95 12.51 17.76
C ALA A 78 16.28 13.32 18.88
N LEU A 79 16.99 14.29 19.49
CA LEU A 79 16.42 15.18 20.51
C LEU A 79 15.28 16.04 19.95
N LEU A 80 15.45 16.60 18.76
CA LEU A 80 14.40 17.38 18.09
C LEU A 80 13.15 16.52 17.79
N GLY A 81 13.33 15.24 17.49
CA GLY A 81 12.23 14.30 17.31
C GLY A 81 11.39 14.09 18.56
N LEU A 82 11.97 14.19 19.76
CA LEU A 82 11.25 14.13 21.03
C LEU A 82 10.38 15.38 21.28
N LEU A 83 10.83 16.53 20.77
CA LEU A 83 10.12 17.81 20.89
C LEU A 83 9.01 17.96 19.84
N TYR A 84 9.25 17.47 18.63
CA TYR A 84 8.36 17.71 17.51
C TYR A 84 7.14 16.78 17.53
N ARG A 85 5.97 17.35 17.84
CA ARG A 85 4.68 16.67 17.69
C ARG A 85 4.16 16.82 16.27
N VAL A 86 4.22 15.73 15.52
CA VAL A 86 3.73 15.65 14.14
C VAL A 86 2.25 16.02 14.07
N ARG A 87 1.90 16.97 13.20
CA ARG A 87 0.50 17.29 12.90
C ARG A 87 -0.06 16.35 11.84
N HIS A 88 -1.36 16.05 11.93
CA HIS A 88 -2.07 15.16 10.99
C HIS A 88 -1.85 15.46 9.49
N PRO A 89 -1.86 16.73 9.00
CA PRO A 89 -1.70 17.00 7.56
C PRO A 89 -0.26 16.87 7.05
N VAL A 90 0.73 16.57 7.90
CA VAL A 90 2.14 16.51 7.51
C VAL A 90 2.51 15.08 7.11
N HIS A 91 2.97 14.90 5.88
CA HIS A 91 3.36 13.61 5.31
C HIS A 91 4.85 13.54 4.94
N GLY A 92 5.52 14.68 4.78
CA GLY A 92 6.94 14.74 4.45
C GLY A 92 7.82 14.58 5.68
N PHE A 93 8.87 13.77 5.59
CA PHE A 93 9.86 13.56 6.65
C PHE A 93 9.30 13.04 7.98
N VAL A 94 8.23 12.27 7.93
CA VAL A 94 7.54 11.74 9.11
C VAL A 94 7.47 10.22 9.00
N ALA A 95 7.77 9.52 10.10
CA ALA A 95 7.68 8.07 10.17
C ALA A 95 6.24 7.59 9.91
N GLY A 96 6.09 6.48 9.17
CA GLY A 96 4.76 5.94 8.80
C GLY A 96 4.00 6.78 7.75
N LYS A 97 4.58 7.89 7.26
CA LYS A 97 4.03 8.69 6.17
C LYS A 97 4.89 8.53 4.91
N SER A 98 4.25 8.74 3.77
CA SER A 98 4.84 8.59 2.44
C SER A 98 4.05 9.38 1.39
N VAL A 99 4.60 9.50 0.19
CA VAL A 99 3.87 10.05 -0.97
C VAL A 99 2.56 9.29 -1.24
N LYS A 100 2.49 7.99 -0.94
CA LYS A 100 1.26 7.19 -1.02
C LYS A 100 0.23 7.69 -0.02
N THR A 101 0.60 7.80 1.26
CA THR A 101 -0.33 8.29 2.30
C THR A 101 -0.80 9.72 2.01
N ASN A 102 0.07 10.56 1.43
CA ASN A 102 -0.26 11.92 1.04
C ASN A 102 -1.33 11.93 -0.06
N ALA A 103 -1.09 11.20 -1.15
CA ALA A 103 -2.01 11.10 -2.25
C ALA A 103 -3.36 10.44 -1.87
N LEU A 104 -3.35 9.44 -0.96
CA LEU A 104 -4.56 8.80 -0.46
C LEU A 104 -5.51 9.78 0.23
N ALA A 105 -5.00 10.79 0.94
CA ALA A 105 -5.82 11.81 1.59
C ALA A 105 -6.69 12.59 0.59
N HIS A 106 -6.30 12.63 -0.69
CA HIS A 106 -6.98 13.37 -1.74
C HIS A 106 -7.64 12.46 -2.79
N LEU A 107 -7.69 11.13 -2.57
CA LEU A 107 -8.24 10.18 -3.52
C LEU A 107 -9.68 10.53 -3.95
N ARG A 108 -9.97 10.47 -5.26
CA ARG A 108 -11.28 10.76 -5.89
C ARG A 108 -11.79 12.18 -5.69
N LYS A 109 -10.97 13.12 -5.21
CA LYS A 109 -11.38 14.53 -5.08
C LYS A 109 -11.49 15.17 -6.47
N ARG A 110 -12.51 16.01 -6.63
CA ARG A 110 -12.89 16.56 -7.94
C ARG A 110 -11.94 17.67 -8.37
N PHE A 111 -11.47 18.47 -7.43
CA PHE A 111 -10.58 19.60 -7.66
C PHE A 111 -9.34 19.48 -6.79
N VAL A 112 -8.16 19.76 -7.35
CA VAL A 112 -6.86 19.67 -6.68
C VAL A 112 -6.04 20.91 -7.00
N LEU A 113 -5.45 21.51 -5.97
CA LEU A 113 -4.47 22.57 -6.04
C LEU A 113 -3.17 22.02 -5.47
N ASN A 114 -2.10 22.10 -6.26
CA ASN A 114 -0.74 21.82 -5.82
C ASN A 114 0.07 23.11 -5.84
N ILE A 115 0.79 23.36 -4.75
CA ILE A 115 1.67 24.50 -4.53
C ILE A 115 3.03 23.96 -4.10
N ASP A 116 4.11 24.50 -4.64
CA ASP A 116 5.48 24.20 -4.23
C ASP A 116 6.08 25.46 -3.61
N LEU A 117 6.76 25.34 -2.47
CA LEU A 117 7.45 26.47 -1.85
C LEU A 117 8.81 26.70 -2.52
N LYS A 118 9.03 27.91 -3.01
CA LYS A 118 10.29 28.31 -3.65
C LYS A 118 11.43 28.31 -2.64
N ASP A 119 12.56 27.72 -3.02
CA ASP A 119 13.81 27.68 -2.24
C ASP A 119 13.58 27.26 -0.78
N PHE A 120 12.73 26.24 -0.56
CA PHE A 120 12.24 25.86 0.76
C PHE A 120 13.31 25.77 1.84
N PHE A 121 14.35 24.93 1.66
CA PHE A 121 15.43 24.80 2.63
C PHE A 121 16.27 26.09 2.77
N PRO A 122 16.76 26.71 1.68
CA PRO A 122 17.43 28.02 1.77
C PRO A 122 16.60 29.13 2.40
N SER A 123 15.27 29.11 2.34
CA SER A 123 14.40 30.13 2.96
C SER A 123 14.31 30.01 4.50
N ILE A 124 14.79 28.91 5.06
CA ILE A 124 14.80 28.64 6.49
C ILE A 124 16.17 29.06 7.05
N THR A 125 16.21 30.25 7.65
CA THR A 125 17.43 30.85 8.19
C THR A 125 17.80 30.30 9.57
N GLU A 126 19.07 30.41 9.93
CA GLU A 126 19.61 30.08 11.26
C GLU A 126 18.80 30.77 12.38
N ASN A 127 18.47 32.05 12.20
CA ASN A 127 17.70 32.82 13.18
C ASN A 127 16.25 32.31 13.35
N ARG A 128 15.61 31.84 12.27
CA ARG A 128 14.27 31.24 12.38
C ARG A 128 14.30 29.95 13.19
N ILE A 129 15.35 29.15 13.02
CA ILE A 129 15.55 27.92 13.81
C ILE A 129 15.75 28.26 15.27
N ILE A 130 16.64 29.21 15.58
CA ILE A 130 16.87 29.68 16.95
C ILE A 130 15.54 30.15 17.58
N GLY A 131 14.81 31.05 16.90
CA GLY A 131 13.55 31.57 17.42
C GLY A 131 12.47 30.51 17.64
N VAL A 132 12.39 29.48 16.78
CA VAL A 132 11.46 28.36 17.02
C VAL A 132 11.87 27.56 18.24
N LEU A 133 13.15 27.27 18.43
CA LEU A 133 13.64 26.51 19.60
C LEU A 133 13.41 27.29 20.90
N GLU A 134 13.70 28.59 20.91
CA GLU A 134 13.41 29.48 22.04
C GLU A 134 11.91 29.54 22.36
N SER A 135 11.05 29.57 21.33
CA SER A 135 9.59 29.57 21.53
C SER A 135 9.06 28.29 22.18
N LEU A 136 9.82 27.19 22.10
CA LEU A 136 9.54 25.93 22.79
C LEU A 136 10.11 25.89 24.22
N GLY A 137 10.77 26.95 24.67
CA GLY A 137 11.36 27.06 26.01
C GLY A 137 12.81 26.59 26.10
N ILE A 138 13.48 26.31 24.96
CA ILE A 138 14.92 25.98 24.97
C ILE A 138 15.71 27.26 25.26
N ASP A 139 16.70 27.14 26.14
CA ASP A 139 17.63 28.22 26.46
C ASP A 139 18.29 28.81 25.19
N SER A 140 18.40 30.14 25.12
CA SER A 140 18.92 30.87 23.96
C SER A 140 20.32 30.42 23.54
N ARG A 141 21.17 30.07 24.51
CA ARG A 141 22.53 29.61 24.22
C ARG A 141 22.50 28.21 23.59
N VAL A 142 21.69 27.30 24.11
CA VAL A 142 21.47 25.96 23.55
C VAL A 142 20.88 26.07 22.14
N ALA A 143 19.86 26.91 21.94
CA ALA A 143 19.23 27.16 20.65
C ALA A 143 20.24 27.69 19.62
N ASN A 144 21.10 28.63 20.01
CA ASN A 144 22.16 29.16 19.15
C ASN A 144 23.17 28.08 18.73
N ILE A 145 23.61 27.23 19.66
CA ILE A 145 24.51 26.11 19.37
C ILE A 145 23.87 25.18 18.34
N ILE A 146 22.60 24.80 18.53
CA ILE A 146 21.86 23.94 17.60
C ILE A 146 21.75 24.60 16.23
N GLY A 147 21.30 25.86 16.16
CA GLY A 147 21.18 26.61 14.90
C GLY A 147 22.51 26.62 14.14
N ARG A 148 23.59 26.97 14.82
CA ARG A 148 24.93 27.05 14.21
C ARG A 148 25.49 25.71 13.77
N LEU A 149 25.17 24.62 14.46
CA LEU A 149 25.57 23.26 14.09
C LEU A 149 24.73 22.68 12.96
N CYS A 150 23.51 23.15 12.74
CA CYS A 150 22.58 22.61 11.75
C CYS A 150 22.54 23.39 10.44
N CYS A 151 22.96 24.66 10.46
CA CYS A 151 22.95 25.54 9.29
C CYS A 151 24.29 25.57 8.54
N HIS A 152 24.19 25.75 7.23
CA HIS A 152 25.32 26.05 6.35
C HIS A 152 25.05 27.39 5.66
N ASN A 153 26.02 28.30 5.68
CA ASN A 153 25.88 29.67 5.17
C ASN A 153 24.59 30.36 5.67
N SER A 154 24.33 30.24 6.98
CA SER A 154 23.17 30.82 7.69
C SER A 154 21.79 30.30 7.28
N HIS A 155 21.71 29.21 6.51
CA HIS A 155 20.46 28.59 6.09
C HIS A 155 20.46 27.08 6.30
N LEU A 156 19.29 26.48 6.27
CA LEU A 156 19.15 25.04 6.42
C LEU A 156 19.62 24.31 5.15
N PRO A 157 20.61 23.41 5.21
CA PRO A 157 21.16 22.76 4.03
C PRO A 157 20.32 21.57 3.57
N GLN A 158 20.27 21.34 2.26
CA GLN A 158 19.75 20.11 1.67
C GLN A 158 20.79 18.99 1.83
N GLY A 159 20.50 17.98 2.67
CA GLY A 159 21.38 16.83 2.89
C GLY A 159 21.85 16.62 4.34
N ALA A 160 21.57 17.56 5.25
CA ALA A 160 21.85 17.36 6.68
C ALA A 160 20.77 16.53 7.38
N PRO A 161 21.13 15.66 8.36
CA PRO A 161 20.18 14.85 9.12
C PRO A 161 19.12 15.63 9.92
N THR A 162 19.42 16.87 10.32
CA THR A 162 18.51 17.72 11.11
C THR A 162 17.52 18.49 10.26
N SER A 163 17.85 18.74 8.99
CA SER A 163 17.00 19.54 8.10
C SER A 163 15.55 19.05 7.99
N PRO A 164 15.27 17.74 7.86
CA PRO A 164 13.91 17.24 7.75
C PRO A 164 13.01 17.59 8.95
N VAL A 165 13.51 17.40 10.18
CA VAL A 165 12.73 17.70 11.41
C VAL A 165 12.63 19.21 11.65
N LEU A 166 13.72 19.95 11.46
CA LEU A 166 13.72 21.42 11.63
C LEU A 166 12.78 22.11 10.65
N SER A 167 12.74 21.68 9.38
CA SER A 167 11.81 22.27 8.41
C SER A 167 10.34 22.04 8.80
N ASN A 168 10.04 20.88 9.39
CA ASN A 168 8.70 20.58 9.88
C ASN A 168 8.34 21.40 11.13
N MET A 169 9.27 21.60 12.06
CA MET A 169 9.07 22.49 13.22
C MET A 169 8.79 23.94 12.78
N ILE A 170 9.54 24.43 11.79
CA ILE A 170 9.36 25.77 11.21
C ILE A 170 7.99 25.91 10.55
N CYS A 171 7.54 24.90 9.82
CA CYS A 171 6.23 24.90 9.18
C CYS A 171 5.05 24.70 10.14
N PHE A 172 5.27 24.49 11.44
CA PHE A 172 4.18 24.21 12.38
C PHE A 172 3.09 25.30 12.39
N ARG A 173 3.50 26.58 12.36
CA ARG A 173 2.57 27.72 12.28
C ARG A 173 1.86 27.78 10.93
N LEU A 174 2.61 27.62 9.83
CA LEU A 174 2.08 27.54 8.48
C LEU A 174 0.99 26.46 8.36
N ASP A 175 1.28 25.26 8.86
CA ASP A 175 0.35 24.13 8.84
C ASP A 175 -0.92 24.41 9.65
N LYS A 176 -0.80 25.11 10.79
CA LYS A 176 -1.94 25.50 11.63
C LYS A 176 -2.86 26.45 10.89
N GLU A 177 -2.31 27.48 10.27
CA GLU A 177 -3.06 28.52 9.54
C GLU A 177 -3.67 27.96 8.25
N LEU A 178 -2.91 27.21 7.44
CA LEU A 178 -3.41 26.58 6.23
C LEU A 178 -4.48 25.52 6.51
N LEU A 179 -4.35 24.75 7.60
CA LEU A 179 -5.39 23.78 7.98
C LEU A 179 -6.68 24.48 8.39
N ALA A 180 -6.59 25.60 9.13
CA ALA A 180 -7.75 26.40 9.50
C ALA A 180 -8.44 26.99 8.27
N PHE A 181 -7.66 27.58 7.35
CA PHE A 181 -8.14 28.11 6.08
C PHE A 181 -8.81 27.02 5.24
N ALA A 182 -8.16 25.86 5.08
CA ALA A 182 -8.69 24.74 4.31
C ALA A 182 -10.03 24.24 4.89
N LYS A 183 -10.15 24.16 6.22
CA LYS A 183 -11.40 23.77 6.87
C LYS A 183 -12.53 24.77 6.58
N ALA A 184 -12.26 26.07 6.68
CA ALA A 184 -13.23 27.12 6.35
C ALA A 184 -13.67 27.03 4.88
N SER A 185 -12.73 26.71 3.99
CA SER A 185 -12.96 26.55 2.55
C SER A 185 -13.41 25.14 2.12
N ARG A 186 -13.81 24.27 3.07
CA ARG A 186 -14.24 22.88 2.83
C ARG A 186 -13.27 22.05 1.97
N CYS A 187 -11.98 22.28 2.17
CA CYS A 187 -10.88 21.61 1.49
C CYS A 187 -10.15 20.64 2.44
N ILE A 188 -9.57 19.58 1.87
CA ILE A 188 -8.55 18.77 2.53
C ILE A 188 -7.20 19.40 2.24
N TYR A 189 -6.36 19.54 3.28
CA TYR A 189 -5.01 20.05 3.18
C TYR A 189 -4.00 18.99 3.63
N THR A 190 -2.92 18.83 2.87
CA THR A 190 -1.73 18.09 3.28
C THR A 190 -0.46 18.80 2.83
N ARG A 191 0.66 18.49 3.49
CA ARG A 191 2.00 18.96 3.12
C ARG A 191 3.01 17.81 3.11
N TYR A 192 3.74 17.68 2.01
CA TYR A 192 4.88 16.80 1.85
C TYR A 192 6.15 17.63 1.63
N ALA A 193 6.87 17.94 2.71
CA ALA A 193 8.00 18.86 2.67
C ALA A 193 7.58 20.26 2.15
N ASP A 194 8.06 20.65 0.98
CA ASP A 194 7.75 21.89 0.25
C ASP A 194 6.48 21.80 -0.61
N ASP A 195 6.02 20.59 -0.94
CA ASP A 195 4.79 20.37 -1.70
C ASP A 195 3.58 20.50 -0.76
N ILE A 196 2.68 21.42 -1.08
CA ILE A 196 1.39 21.63 -0.44
C ILE A 196 0.30 21.19 -1.40
N THR A 197 -0.65 20.39 -0.92
CA THR A 197 -1.81 19.96 -1.69
C THR A 197 -3.11 20.34 -0.97
N LEU A 198 -4.00 21.01 -1.68
CA LEU A 198 -5.39 21.19 -1.29
C LEU A 198 -6.31 20.45 -2.27
N SER A 199 -7.39 19.86 -1.77
CA SER A 199 -8.40 19.28 -2.67
C SER A 199 -9.81 19.35 -2.10
N SER A 200 -10.79 19.34 -3.00
CA SER A 200 -12.20 19.41 -2.64
C SER A 200 -13.08 18.61 -3.60
N HIS A 201 -14.30 18.32 -3.15
CA HIS A 201 -15.36 17.81 -4.01
C HIS A 201 -16.12 18.95 -4.73
N GLN A 202 -16.04 20.16 -4.19
CA GLN A 202 -16.65 21.38 -4.74
C GLN A 202 -15.56 22.27 -5.38
N PRO A 203 -15.92 23.15 -6.33
CA PRO A 203 -14.98 24.14 -6.85
C PRO A 203 -14.35 24.96 -5.71
N MET A 204 -13.05 25.20 -5.78
CA MET A 204 -12.27 25.85 -4.72
C MET A 204 -12.32 27.38 -4.84
N THR A 205 -13.50 27.98 -5.00
CA THR A 205 -13.66 29.42 -5.28
C THR A 205 -12.99 30.30 -4.23
N ALA A 206 -13.11 29.96 -2.94
CA ALA A 206 -12.47 30.71 -1.85
C ALA A 206 -10.92 30.74 -1.90
N LEU A 207 -10.28 29.89 -2.71
CA LEU A 207 -8.82 29.86 -2.84
C LEU A 207 -8.30 30.80 -3.93
N PHE A 208 -9.18 31.33 -4.80
CA PHE A 208 -8.79 32.09 -5.98
C PHE A 208 -9.56 33.40 -6.08
N GLU A 209 -8.93 34.43 -6.64
CA GLU A 209 -9.63 35.66 -7.05
C GLU A 209 -10.56 35.34 -8.24
N ALA A 210 -10.06 34.54 -9.18
CA ALA A 210 -10.82 33.90 -10.24
C ALA A 210 -10.25 32.49 -10.48
N VAL A 211 -11.12 31.48 -10.54
CA VAL A 211 -10.68 30.09 -10.68
C VAL A 211 -10.00 29.88 -12.05
N PRO A 212 -8.72 29.47 -12.10
CA PRO A 212 -8.03 29.25 -13.36
C PRO A 212 -8.55 28.03 -14.12
N PRO A 213 -8.29 27.91 -15.43
CA PRO A 213 -8.39 26.63 -16.11
C PRO A 213 -7.41 25.60 -15.52
N SER A 214 -7.69 24.31 -15.74
CA SER A 214 -6.77 23.24 -15.33
C SER A 214 -5.39 23.40 -15.98
N GLY A 215 -4.34 23.40 -15.17
CA GLY A 215 -2.95 23.53 -15.61
C GLY A 215 -2.10 24.35 -14.64
N HIS A 216 -0.95 24.81 -15.14
CA HIS A 216 -0.12 25.79 -14.46
C HIS A 216 -0.79 27.16 -14.47
N PHE A 217 -0.67 27.89 -13.36
CA PHE A 217 -1.27 29.20 -13.21
C PHE A 217 -0.34 30.11 -12.40
N ALA A 218 -0.54 31.43 -12.53
CA ALA A 218 0.29 32.41 -11.82
C ALA A 218 -0.20 32.57 -10.36
N PRO A 219 0.71 32.61 -9.35
CA PRO A 219 0.31 32.63 -7.94
C PRO A 219 -0.58 33.80 -7.53
N ASP A 220 -0.53 34.93 -8.23
CA ASP A 220 -1.36 36.12 -8.01
C ASP A 220 -2.86 35.86 -8.21
N GLN A 221 -3.23 34.81 -8.94
CA GLN A 221 -4.61 34.36 -9.08
C GLN A 221 -5.16 33.71 -7.80
N LEU A 222 -4.31 33.36 -6.83
CA LEU A 222 -4.75 32.89 -5.52
C LEU A 222 -5.28 34.07 -4.69
N SER A 223 -6.30 33.77 -3.90
CA SER A 223 -6.84 34.70 -2.90
C SER A 223 -5.72 35.34 -2.07
N LEU A 224 -5.86 36.63 -1.79
CA LEU A 224 -4.91 37.37 -0.96
C LEU A 224 -4.71 36.71 0.41
N ASP A 225 -5.78 36.23 1.05
CA ASP A 225 -5.72 35.55 2.35
C ASP A 225 -4.82 34.30 2.33
N PHE A 226 -4.99 33.44 1.31
CA PHE A 226 -4.17 32.25 1.18
C PHE A 226 -2.69 32.59 0.95
N ARG A 227 -2.40 33.58 0.11
CA ARG A 227 -1.03 34.05 -0.14
C ARG A 227 -0.40 34.64 1.11
N ASN A 228 -1.16 35.44 1.87
CA ASN A 228 -0.68 36.09 3.08
C ASN A 228 -0.27 35.08 4.15
N ILE A 229 -0.97 33.95 4.29
CA ILE A 229 -0.55 32.86 5.20
C ILE A 229 0.87 32.39 4.83
N ILE A 230 1.15 32.14 3.54
CA ILE A 230 2.47 31.67 3.11
C ILE A 230 3.55 32.74 3.31
N ILE A 231 3.28 33.98 2.92
CA ILE A 231 4.22 35.11 3.00
C ILE A 231 4.58 35.44 4.45
N THR A 232 3.59 35.54 5.33
CA THR A 232 3.80 35.88 6.75
C THR A 232 4.54 34.77 7.51
N ASN A 233 4.47 33.52 7.04
CA ASN A 233 5.31 32.43 7.53
C ASN A 233 6.70 32.39 6.88
N GLY A 234 7.09 33.42 6.14
CA GLY A 234 8.45 33.57 5.58
C GLY A 234 8.75 32.64 4.41
N PHE A 235 7.74 32.32 3.60
CA PHE A 235 7.89 31.49 2.40
C PHE A 235 7.33 32.21 1.17
N ALA A 236 7.71 31.73 -0.02
CA ALA A 236 7.18 32.19 -1.28
C ALA A 236 6.69 30.99 -2.12
N ILE A 237 5.67 31.19 -2.94
CA ILE A 237 5.18 30.19 -3.88
C ILE A 237 6.11 30.14 -5.10
N ASN A 238 6.40 28.94 -5.58
CA ASN A 238 7.08 28.72 -6.83
C ASN A 238 6.12 28.90 -8.03
N PRO A 239 6.27 29.96 -8.85
CA PRO A 239 5.32 30.26 -9.92
C PRO A 239 5.26 29.18 -11.00
N ASP A 240 6.39 28.51 -11.27
CA ASP A 240 6.48 27.48 -12.31
C ASP A 240 5.79 26.15 -11.92
N LYS A 241 5.39 26.01 -10.66
CA LYS A 241 4.90 24.76 -10.09
C LYS A 241 3.54 24.86 -9.41
N ALA A 242 2.97 26.06 -9.32
CA ALA A 242 1.58 26.22 -8.96
C ALA A 242 0.72 25.55 -10.04
N HIS A 243 -0.12 24.59 -9.64
CA HIS A 243 -0.92 23.80 -10.57
C HIS A 243 -2.32 23.53 -10.03
N TYR A 244 -3.33 23.79 -10.84
CA TYR A 244 -4.73 23.52 -10.56
C TYR A 244 -5.26 22.41 -11.48
N ALA A 245 -6.12 21.53 -10.97
CA ALA A 245 -6.70 20.43 -11.73
C ALA A 245 -8.16 20.21 -11.33
N ASP A 246 -9.07 20.25 -12.30
CA ASP A 246 -10.51 19.98 -12.11
C ASP A 246 -10.88 18.51 -12.42
N ARG A 247 -12.19 18.23 -12.41
CA ARG A 247 -12.77 16.89 -12.58
C ARG A 247 -12.55 16.27 -13.96
N HIS A 248 -12.31 17.08 -14.99
CA HIS A 248 -12.11 16.66 -16.38
C HIS A 248 -10.63 16.44 -16.70
N SER A 249 -9.73 16.78 -15.77
CA SER A 249 -8.29 16.68 -15.95
C SER A 249 -7.65 15.52 -15.19
N ARG A 250 -6.38 15.25 -15.51
CA ARG A 250 -5.53 14.36 -14.70
C ARG A 250 -5.20 15.09 -13.40
N ARG A 251 -5.58 14.51 -12.27
CA ARG A 251 -5.26 15.01 -10.94
C ARG A 251 -4.14 14.18 -10.34
N THR A 252 -3.11 14.86 -9.84
CA THR A 252 -1.94 14.23 -9.24
C THR A 252 -1.58 14.85 -7.91
N VAL A 253 -1.10 14.03 -6.98
CA VAL A 253 -0.54 14.45 -5.69
C VAL A 253 0.79 13.75 -5.51
N THR A 254 1.87 14.50 -5.27
CA THR A 254 3.24 13.95 -5.11
C THR A 254 3.62 12.94 -6.22
N GLY A 255 3.23 13.24 -7.46
CA GLY A 255 3.50 12.40 -8.64
C GLY A 255 2.58 11.18 -8.85
N LEU A 256 1.63 10.93 -7.96
CA LEU A 256 0.65 9.84 -8.08
C LEU A 256 -0.69 10.37 -8.59
N LYS A 257 -1.31 9.65 -9.52
CA LYS A 257 -2.67 9.92 -9.99
C LYS A 257 -3.69 9.50 -8.93
N ILE A 258 -4.72 10.31 -8.78
CA ILE A 258 -5.74 10.16 -7.72
C ILE A 258 -7.19 10.16 -8.24
N ASN A 259 -7.40 10.10 -9.56
CA ASN A 259 -8.71 10.26 -10.19
C ASN A 259 -9.78 9.27 -9.66
N GLU A 260 -9.48 7.96 -9.73
CA GLU A 260 -10.41 6.89 -9.34
C GLU A 260 -9.75 5.92 -8.37
N LEU A 261 -8.57 5.44 -8.76
CA LEU A 261 -7.67 4.64 -7.96
C LEU A 261 -6.33 5.36 -7.86
N LEU A 262 -5.58 5.06 -6.80
CA LEU A 262 -4.21 5.52 -6.68
C LEU A 262 -3.34 4.82 -7.72
N ASN A 263 -2.66 5.60 -8.57
CA ASN A 263 -1.94 5.02 -9.69
C ASN A 263 -0.68 5.80 -10.05
N VAL A 264 0.30 5.12 -10.64
CA VAL A 264 1.50 5.75 -11.21
C VAL A 264 1.18 6.36 -12.59
N ASP A 265 2.07 7.20 -13.11
CA ASP A 265 1.99 7.66 -14.50
C ASP A 265 2.13 6.47 -15.47
N ARG A 266 1.35 6.44 -16.57
CA ARG A 266 1.42 5.36 -17.56
C ARG A 266 2.82 5.17 -18.14
N ARG A 267 3.61 6.24 -18.22
CA ARG A 267 5.00 6.21 -18.67
C ARG A 267 5.88 5.39 -17.74
N TYR A 268 5.59 5.38 -16.44
CA TYR A 268 6.32 4.58 -15.45
C TYR A 268 6.21 3.08 -15.79
N VAL A 269 4.99 2.58 -15.96
CA VAL A 269 4.69 1.18 -16.32
C VAL A 269 5.29 0.83 -17.69
N ARG A 270 5.10 1.70 -18.68
CA ARG A 270 5.63 1.52 -20.04
C ARG A 270 7.16 1.41 -20.04
N ASN A 271 7.85 2.22 -19.25
CA ASN A 271 9.32 2.19 -19.17
C ASN A 271 9.82 0.89 -18.54
N ILE A 272 9.11 0.34 -17.53
CA ILE A 272 9.44 -0.98 -16.97
C ILE A 272 9.25 -2.07 -18.04
N ARG A 273 8.11 -2.07 -18.73
CA ARG A 273 7.82 -3.05 -19.80
C ARG A 273 8.85 -2.99 -20.93
N ALA A 274 9.27 -1.79 -21.33
CA ALA A 274 10.28 -1.61 -22.38
C ALA A 274 11.68 -2.13 -21.96
N ALA A 275 12.04 -1.94 -20.69
CA ALA A 275 13.28 -2.47 -20.14
C ALA A 275 13.25 -4.00 -20.05
N LEU A 276 12.17 -4.59 -19.53
CA LEU A 276 11.97 -6.04 -19.53
C LEU A 276 11.99 -6.63 -20.93
N TYR A 277 11.29 -6.00 -21.89
CA TYR A 277 11.33 -6.42 -23.28
C TYR A 277 12.75 -6.41 -23.85
N SER A 278 13.56 -5.41 -23.51
CA SER A 278 14.96 -5.37 -23.96
C SER A 278 15.78 -6.52 -23.36
N VAL A 279 15.51 -6.92 -22.11
CA VAL A 279 16.16 -8.08 -21.48
C VAL A 279 15.73 -9.38 -22.16
N GLU A 280 14.43 -9.54 -22.40
CA GLU A 280 13.82 -10.74 -23.00
C GLU A 280 14.30 -10.97 -24.45
N THR A 281 14.51 -9.88 -25.21
CA THR A 281 14.86 -9.96 -26.64
C THR A 281 16.35 -9.86 -26.93
N LEU A 282 17.12 -9.08 -26.16
CA LEU A 282 18.54 -8.81 -26.43
C LEU A 282 19.48 -9.51 -25.43
N GLY A 283 18.92 -10.14 -24.39
CA GLY A 283 19.67 -10.70 -23.28
C GLY A 283 20.10 -9.66 -22.23
N LYS A 284 20.39 -10.14 -21.01
CA LYS A 284 20.72 -9.30 -19.84
C LYS A 284 21.87 -8.32 -20.10
N LYS A 285 22.98 -8.78 -20.69
CA LYS A 285 24.20 -7.98 -20.91
C LYS A 285 23.96 -6.80 -21.85
N THR A 286 23.31 -7.04 -22.98
CA THR A 286 23.00 -5.98 -23.96
C THR A 286 22.01 -4.97 -23.38
N ALA A 287 20.99 -5.44 -22.66
CA ALA A 287 20.03 -4.59 -21.99
C ALA A 287 20.68 -3.73 -20.89
N GLN A 288 21.63 -4.28 -20.14
CA GLN A 288 22.44 -3.55 -19.16
C GLN A 288 23.22 -2.41 -19.81
N ASN A 289 23.95 -2.67 -20.91
CA ASN A 289 24.73 -1.64 -21.61
C ASN A 289 23.83 -0.50 -22.15
N LYS A 290 22.65 -0.85 -22.68
CA LYS A 290 21.64 0.13 -23.13
C LYS A 290 21.06 0.95 -21.96
N PHE A 291 20.92 0.32 -20.80
CA PHE A 291 20.47 1.00 -19.60
C PHE A 291 21.52 2.00 -19.10
N GLU A 292 22.79 1.62 -19.07
CA GLU A 292 23.92 2.47 -18.70
C GLU A 292 24.16 3.64 -19.67
N SER A 293 23.93 3.45 -20.98
CA SER A 293 24.07 4.56 -21.93
C SER A 293 22.94 5.60 -21.80
N SER A 294 21.75 5.16 -21.36
CA SER A 294 20.58 6.03 -21.19
C SER A 294 20.47 6.66 -19.79
N HIS A 295 21.13 6.08 -18.78
CA HIS A 295 21.14 6.58 -17.41
C HIS A 295 22.58 6.89 -17.02
N ARG A 296 22.87 8.10 -16.54
CA ARG A 296 24.23 8.54 -16.15
C ARG A 296 24.79 7.83 -14.90
N GLY A 297 24.56 6.53 -14.71
CA GLY A 297 24.96 5.77 -13.53
C GLY A 297 25.18 4.29 -13.83
N THR A 298 25.96 3.64 -12.96
CA THR A 298 26.43 2.25 -13.07
C THR A 298 25.53 1.24 -12.34
N SER A 299 24.24 1.56 -12.16
CA SER A 299 23.35 0.68 -11.39
C SER A 299 22.98 -0.58 -12.17
N ASP A 300 22.99 -1.72 -11.49
CA ASP A 300 22.48 -2.99 -12.01
C ASP A 300 21.01 -2.86 -12.44
N LEU A 301 20.70 -3.24 -13.68
CA LEU A 301 19.37 -3.17 -14.27
C LEU A 301 18.37 -4.04 -13.51
N GLY A 302 18.81 -5.22 -13.04
CA GLY A 302 17.99 -6.12 -12.22
C GLY A 302 17.50 -5.42 -10.96
N LYS A 303 18.41 -4.86 -10.15
CA LYS A 303 18.10 -4.07 -8.95
C LYS A 303 17.21 -2.86 -9.25
N HIS A 304 17.46 -2.17 -10.36
CA HIS A 304 16.66 -1.01 -10.76
C HIS A 304 15.21 -1.39 -11.08
N LEU A 305 15.02 -2.48 -11.84
CA LEU A 305 13.70 -2.99 -12.17
C LEU A 305 13.00 -3.54 -10.92
N GLU A 306 13.71 -4.28 -10.08
CA GLU A 306 13.22 -4.80 -8.80
C GLU A 306 12.63 -3.68 -7.93
N GLY A 307 13.40 -2.60 -7.72
CA GLY A 307 12.93 -1.43 -6.98
C GLY A 307 11.72 -0.75 -7.62
N LYS A 308 11.71 -0.64 -8.95
CA LYS A 308 10.59 -0.02 -9.68
C LYS A 308 9.31 -0.84 -9.62
N ILE A 309 9.41 -2.17 -9.72
CA ILE A 309 8.28 -3.10 -9.66
C ILE A 309 7.76 -3.18 -8.22
N THR A 310 8.64 -3.19 -7.23
CA THR A 310 8.25 -3.13 -5.81
C THR A 310 7.54 -1.82 -5.48
N TRP A 311 7.98 -0.70 -6.05
CA TRP A 311 7.24 0.57 -5.96
C TRP A 311 5.86 0.48 -6.61
N LEU A 312 5.75 -0.15 -7.78
CA LEU A 312 4.46 -0.39 -8.44
C LEU A 312 3.52 -1.22 -7.55
N ARG A 313 4.03 -2.29 -6.94
CA ARG A 313 3.32 -3.11 -5.93
C ARG A 313 2.83 -2.26 -4.78
N HIS A 314 3.71 -1.43 -4.22
CA HIS A 314 3.37 -0.55 -3.09
C HIS A 314 2.21 0.40 -3.44
N ILE A 315 2.16 0.93 -4.67
CA ILE A 315 1.11 1.87 -5.09
C ILE A 315 -0.19 1.16 -5.46
N ARG A 316 -0.14 0.15 -6.33
CA ARG A 316 -1.34 -0.48 -6.92
C ARG A 316 -1.87 -1.67 -6.13
N GLY A 317 -1.05 -2.29 -5.28
CA GLY A 317 -1.40 -3.49 -4.53
C GLY A 317 -0.77 -4.76 -5.09
N GLN A 318 -0.70 -5.80 -4.26
CA GLN A 318 -0.07 -7.09 -4.58
C GLN A 318 -0.90 -7.94 -5.54
N SER A 319 -2.23 -7.81 -5.49
CA SER A 319 -3.16 -8.50 -6.39
C SER A 319 -3.40 -7.76 -7.70
N ASP A 320 -2.81 -6.59 -7.91
CA ASP A 320 -3.06 -5.78 -9.10
C ASP A 320 -2.55 -6.46 -10.39
N PRO A 321 -3.38 -6.61 -11.44
CA PRO A 321 -3.00 -7.33 -12.66
C PRO A 321 -1.79 -6.75 -13.39
N VAL A 322 -1.61 -5.42 -13.36
CA VAL A 322 -0.48 -4.76 -14.03
C VAL A 322 0.83 -5.05 -13.30
N PHE A 323 0.83 -4.94 -11.97
CA PHE A 323 1.97 -5.35 -11.15
C PHE A 323 2.32 -6.82 -11.39
N ARG A 324 1.34 -7.71 -11.27
CA ARG A 324 1.54 -9.16 -11.37
C ARG A 324 2.12 -9.58 -12.71
N SER A 325 1.52 -9.11 -13.81
CA SER A 325 2.01 -9.38 -15.17
C SER A 325 3.48 -8.98 -15.35
N ILE A 326 3.88 -7.85 -14.76
CA ILE A 326 5.27 -7.37 -14.82
C ILE A 326 6.18 -8.18 -13.90
N ALA A 327 5.73 -8.53 -12.69
CA ALA A 327 6.51 -9.31 -11.73
C ALA A 327 6.78 -10.73 -12.24
N VAL A 328 5.81 -11.39 -12.87
CA VAL A 328 5.98 -12.72 -13.48
C VAL A 328 7.07 -12.68 -14.56
N ARG A 329 7.01 -11.69 -15.47
CA ARG A 329 8.04 -11.49 -16.51
C ARG A 329 9.42 -11.22 -15.91
N PHE A 330 9.47 -10.39 -14.87
CA PHE A 330 10.70 -10.08 -14.16
C PHE A 330 11.29 -11.33 -13.49
N ASN A 331 10.48 -12.14 -12.82
CA ASN A 331 10.92 -13.37 -12.15
C ASN A 331 11.45 -14.41 -13.15
N ALA A 332 10.87 -14.48 -14.36
CA ALA A 332 11.37 -15.33 -15.43
C ALA A 332 12.73 -14.83 -15.95
N SER A 333 12.90 -13.51 -16.07
CA SER A 333 14.15 -12.90 -16.53
C SER A 333 15.24 -12.91 -15.45
N PHE A 334 14.89 -12.76 -14.18
CA PHE A 334 15.80 -12.59 -13.03
C PHE A 334 15.40 -13.54 -11.88
N PRO A 335 15.56 -14.87 -12.05
CA PRO A 335 15.18 -15.86 -11.04
C PRO A 335 15.93 -15.69 -9.71
N GLU A 336 17.11 -15.09 -9.74
CA GLU A 336 17.92 -14.77 -8.56
C GLU A 336 17.39 -13.58 -7.73
N ARG A 337 16.37 -12.86 -8.22
CA ARG A 337 15.75 -11.68 -7.59
C ARG A 337 14.23 -11.79 -7.47
N LYS A 338 13.69 -12.99 -7.31
CA LYS A 338 12.23 -13.20 -7.39
C LYS A 338 11.46 -12.25 -6.48
N ILE A 339 10.51 -11.54 -7.10
CA ILE A 339 9.50 -10.75 -6.42
C ILE A 339 8.34 -11.68 -6.11
N GLU A 340 7.90 -11.70 -4.86
CA GLU A 340 6.74 -12.48 -4.44
C GLU A 340 5.47 -12.00 -5.16
N VAL A 341 4.73 -12.96 -5.73
CA VAL A 341 3.45 -12.74 -6.40
C VAL A 341 2.42 -13.64 -5.72
N THR A 342 1.44 -13.04 -5.05
CA THR A 342 0.33 -13.76 -4.42
C THR A 342 -0.78 -14.02 -5.44
N PRO A 343 -1.43 -15.20 -5.43
CA PRO A 343 -2.56 -15.49 -6.31
C PRO A 343 -3.74 -14.54 -6.09
N THR A 344 -4.58 -14.37 -7.12
CA THR A 344 -5.83 -13.63 -7.02
C THR A 344 -6.89 -14.55 -6.44
N ALA A 345 -7.95 -14.00 -5.85
CA ALA A 345 -9.08 -14.80 -5.41
C ALA A 345 -9.66 -15.70 -6.53
N ALA A 346 -9.74 -15.19 -7.76
CA ALA A 346 -10.18 -16.00 -8.89
C ALA A 346 -9.24 -17.18 -9.20
N GLU A 347 -7.92 -16.99 -9.09
CA GLU A 347 -6.95 -18.08 -9.28
C GLU A 347 -6.96 -19.07 -8.12
N VAL A 348 -7.18 -18.60 -6.89
CA VAL A 348 -7.38 -19.47 -5.72
C VAL A 348 -8.59 -20.35 -5.95
N ARG A 349 -9.74 -19.76 -6.29
CA ARG A 349 -10.98 -20.51 -6.57
C ARG A 349 -10.82 -21.50 -7.73
N ASP A 350 -10.20 -21.08 -8.84
CA ASP A 350 -9.95 -21.94 -9.99
C ASP A 350 -9.14 -23.17 -9.58
N ARG A 351 -7.96 -22.97 -8.98
CA ARG A 351 -7.04 -24.08 -8.66
C ARG A 351 -7.35 -24.84 -7.38
N ALA A 352 -8.34 -24.39 -6.61
CA ALA A 352 -8.82 -25.12 -5.45
C ALA A 352 -9.88 -26.17 -5.80
N VAL A 353 -10.57 -26.04 -6.93
CA VAL A 353 -11.67 -26.94 -7.32
C VAL A 353 -11.22 -27.86 -8.46
N TRP A 354 -11.47 -29.14 -8.30
CA TRP A 354 -10.96 -30.22 -9.15
C TRP A 354 -12.10 -31.14 -9.56
N VAL A 355 -11.88 -31.92 -10.62
CA VAL A 355 -12.79 -32.99 -11.04
C VAL A 355 -12.38 -34.26 -10.32
N VAL A 356 -13.37 -35.02 -9.82
CA VAL A 356 -13.20 -36.36 -9.28
C VAL A 356 -14.07 -37.33 -10.07
N GLU A 357 -13.51 -38.46 -10.49
CA GLU A 357 -14.25 -39.50 -11.20
C GLU A 357 -13.72 -40.91 -10.91
N HIS A 358 -14.59 -41.91 -11.09
CA HIS A 358 -14.19 -43.31 -11.10
C HIS A 358 -15.00 -44.09 -12.15
N PHE A 359 -14.37 -45.16 -12.63
CA PHE A 359 -14.94 -46.04 -13.65
C PHE A 359 -15.24 -47.44 -13.11
N GLU A 360 -14.94 -47.71 -11.83
CA GLU A 360 -15.31 -48.95 -11.17
C GLU A 360 -16.80 -48.93 -10.80
N GLY A 361 -17.57 -49.89 -11.31
CA GLY A 361 -19.02 -49.95 -11.13
C GLY A 361 -19.77 -48.99 -12.06
N ASP A 362 -20.75 -48.27 -11.53
CA ASP A 362 -21.41 -47.18 -12.26
C ASP A 362 -20.48 -45.98 -12.33
N MET A 363 -20.21 -45.48 -13.54
CA MET A 363 -19.36 -44.30 -13.74
C MET A 363 -19.93 -43.11 -12.94
N ALA A 364 -19.14 -42.59 -12.01
CA ALA A 364 -19.48 -41.39 -11.25
C ALA A 364 -18.48 -40.27 -11.55
N GLN A 365 -19.01 -39.06 -11.64
CA GLN A 365 -18.23 -37.84 -11.79
C GLN A 365 -18.80 -36.76 -10.88
N GLY A 366 -17.90 -36.05 -10.21
CA GLY A 366 -18.21 -34.98 -9.29
C GLY A 366 -17.13 -33.91 -9.27
N SER A 367 -17.28 -33.00 -8.32
CA SER A 367 -16.30 -31.98 -8.00
C SER A 367 -15.68 -32.30 -6.65
N ALA A 368 -14.41 -31.94 -6.50
CA ALA A 368 -13.70 -31.97 -5.23
C ALA A 368 -13.02 -30.62 -5.01
N PHE A 369 -12.68 -30.27 -3.78
CA PHE A 369 -11.91 -29.07 -3.52
C PHE A 369 -10.95 -29.21 -2.36
N PHE A 370 -9.88 -28.43 -2.40
CA PHE A 370 -8.90 -28.37 -1.33
C PHE A 370 -9.36 -27.41 -0.24
N LEU A 371 -9.52 -27.94 0.96
CA LEU A 371 -9.88 -27.21 2.16
C LEU A 371 -8.69 -27.17 3.12
N LYS A 372 -8.32 -25.97 3.53
CA LYS A 372 -7.19 -25.72 4.42
C LYS A 372 -7.33 -26.52 5.72
N ASP A 373 -6.23 -27.14 6.14
CA ASP A 373 -6.11 -27.99 7.34
C ASP A 373 -6.96 -29.29 7.30
N VAL A 374 -7.62 -29.60 6.18
CA VAL A 374 -8.44 -30.81 6.00
C VAL A 374 -7.93 -31.67 4.83
N GLY A 375 -7.57 -31.06 3.71
CA GLY A 375 -7.16 -31.75 2.49
C GLY A 375 -8.23 -31.71 1.40
N LEU A 376 -8.32 -32.76 0.58
CA LEU A 376 -9.22 -32.82 -0.56
C LEU A 376 -10.60 -33.36 -0.15
N VAL A 377 -11.64 -32.54 -0.27
CA VAL A 377 -13.01 -32.83 0.16
C VAL A 377 -13.92 -33.02 -1.04
N THR A 378 -14.83 -33.98 -0.97
CA THR A 378 -15.91 -34.20 -1.95
C THR A 378 -17.17 -34.78 -1.27
N ALA A 379 -18.20 -35.10 -2.04
CA ALA A 379 -19.39 -35.76 -1.55
C ALA A 379 -19.18 -37.29 -1.49
N ALA A 380 -19.75 -37.96 -0.48
CA ALA A 380 -19.56 -39.41 -0.31
C ALA A 380 -20.06 -40.21 -1.52
N HIS A 381 -21.19 -39.81 -2.10
CA HIS A 381 -21.73 -40.48 -3.28
C HIS A 381 -20.87 -40.31 -4.55
N CYS A 382 -19.92 -39.37 -4.58
CA CYS A 382 -18.97 -39.23 -5.69
C CYS A 382 -17.85 -40.28 -5.66
N VAL A 383 -17.71 -40.98 -4.53
CA VAL A 383 -16.70 -42.02 -4.30
C VAL A 383 -17.33 -43.31 -3.76
N ALA A 384 -18.61 -43.52 -4.04
CA ALA A 384 -19.38 -44.65 -3.52
C ALA A 384 -18.87 -45.97 -4.10
N GLY A 385 -18.67 -46.96 -3.22
CA GLY A 385 -18.32 -48.32 -3.63
C GLY A 385 -16.86 -48.54 -4.05
N VAL A 386 -16.01 -47.50 -4.00
CA VAL A 386 -14.60 -47.58 -4.40
C VAL A 386 -13.65 -47.14 -3.27
N GLU A 387 -12.41 -47.61 -3.32
CA GLU A 387 -11.34 -47.21 -2.39
C GLU A 387 -10.39 -46.15 -2.99
N GLU A 388 -10.37 -46.03 -4.31
CA GLU A 388 -9.51 -45.11 -5.06
C GLU A 388 -10.30 -44.45 -6.18
N VAL A 389 -10.01 -43.16 -6.41
CA VAL A 389 -10.61 -42.36 -7.47
C VAL A 389 -9.54 -41.61 -8.25
N GLU A 390 -9.89 -41.16 -9.45
CA GLU A 390 -9.05 -40.29 -10.27
C GLU A 390 -9.45 -38.82 -10.04
N VAL A 391 -8.45 -37.97 -9.87
CA VAL A 391 -8.61 -36.53 -9.63
C VAL A 391 -7.71 -35.75 -10.58
N TYR A 392 -8.25 -34.74 -11.24
CA TYR A 392 -7.47 -33.87 -12.13
C TYR A 392 -8.06 -32.46 -12.19
N HIS A 393 -7.21 -31.51 -12.57
CA HIS A 393 -7.62 -30.13 -12.78
C HIS A 393 -7.84 -29.87 -14.27
N PRO A 394 -8.99 -29.31 -14.70
CA PRO A 394 -9.30 -29.09 -16.12
C PRO A 394 -8.34 -28.21 -16.92
N SER A 395 -7.49 -27.41 -16.26
CA SER A 395 -6.41 -26.68 -16.96
C SER A 395 -5.26 -27.57 -17.44
N LYS A 396 -5.13 -28.79 -16.89
CA LYS A 396 -4.13 -29.80 -17.24
C LYS A 396 -4.76 -31.20 -17.16
N PRO A 397 -5.74 -31.54 -18.01
CA PRO A 397 -6.49 -32.79 -17.89
C PRO A 397 -5.63 -34.04 -18.14
N SER A 398 -4.45 -33.90 -18.77
CA SER A 398 -3.48 -35.00 -18.90
C SER A 398 -2.71 -35.31 -17.61
N ASN A 399 -2.86 -34.49 -16.57
CA ASN A 399 -2.21 -34.67 -15.28
C ASN A 399 -3.21 -35.21 -14.26
N THR A 400 -3.53 -36.49 -14.40
CA THR A 400 -4.44 -37.22 -13.52
C THR A 400 -3.69 -37.84 -12.35
N PHE A 401 -4.27 -37.72 -11.16
CA PHE A 401 -3.73 -38.26 -9.92
C PHE A 401 -4.71 -39.27 -9.34
N LYS A 402 -4.17 -40.37 -8.81
CA LYS A 402 -4.94 -41.30 -7.98
C LYS A 402 -5.04 -40.73 -6.57
N ALA A 403 -6.26 -40.73 -6.01
CA ALA A 403 -6.52 -40.34 -4.63
C ALA A 403 -7.30 -41.45 -3.92
N LYS A 404 -6.87 -41.79 -2.70
CA LYS A 404 -7.51 -42.82 -1.87
C LYS A 404 -8.61 -42.20 -1.03
N VAL A 405 -9.71 -42.93 -0.84
CA VAL A 405 -10.78 -42.51 0.07
C VAL A 405 -10.31 -42.73 1.51
N LEU A 406 -9.94 -41.65 2.20
CA LEU A 406 -9.41 -41.71 3.57
C LEU A 406 -10.51 -41.88 4.61
N LYS A 407 -11.58 -41.09 4.50
CA LYS A 407 -12.75 -41.11 5.38
C LYS A 407 -13.98 -40.84 4.52
N ARG A 408 -15.09 -41.54 4.77
CA ARG A 408 -16.39 -41.26 4.16
C ARG A 408 -17.53 -41.42 5.17
N ASP A 409 -18.56 -40.63 5.03
CA ASP A 409 -19.78 -40.66 5.84
C ASP A 409 -20.99 -40.57 4.90
N GLU A 410 -21.61 -41.72 4.65
CA GLU A 410 -22.78 -41.84 3.76
C GLU A 410 -23.99 -41.05 4.30
N PRO A 411 -24.33 -41.09 5.61
CA PRO A 411 -25.43 -40.28 6.15
C PRO A 411 -25.26 -38.76 5.93
N ARG A 412 -24.05 -38.22 6.11
CA ARG A 412 -23.75 -36.80 5.93
C ARG A 412 -23.43 -36.43 4.48
N ASP A 413 -23.20 -37.42 3.62
CA ASP A 413 -22.73 -37.31 2.25
C ASP A 413 -21.40 -36.55 2.12
N LEU A 414 -20.43 -36.89 2.98
CA LEU A 414 -19.09 -36.28 3.03
C LEU A 414 -17.99 -37.31 2.82
N ALA A 415 -16.95 -36.95 2.05
CA ALA A 415 -15.75 -37.73 1.90
C ALA A 415 -14.48 -36.86 1.89
N ILE A 416 -13.40 -37.41 2.44
CA ILE A 416 -12.05 -36.84 2.44
C ILE A 416 -11.13 -37.79 1.71
N LEU A 417 -10.32 -37.25 0.80
CA LEU A 417 -9.42 -37.99 -0.06
C LEU A 417 -7.96 -37.73 0.34
N GLU A 418 -7.19 -38.81 0.47
CA GLU A 418 -5.74 -38.75 0.55
C GLU A 418 -5.14 -38.68 -0.86
N HIS A 419 -4.25 -37.73 -1.11
CA HIS A 419 -3.70 -37.48 -2.44
C HIS A 419 -2.17 -37.30 -2.41
N ALA A 420 -1.52 -37.57 -3.55
CA ALA A 420 -0.11 -37.26 -3.78
C ALA A 420 0.10 -36.03 -4.68
N ILE A 421 -0.94 -35.21 -4.88
CA ILE A 421 -0.88 -33.99 -5.70
C ILE A 421 0.17 -33.01 -5.14
N PRO A 422 1.12 -32.51 -5.94
CA PRO A 422 2.14 -31.57 -5.48
C PRO A 422 1.54 -30.26 -4.94
N PRO A 423 2.06 -29.67 -3.84
CA PRO A 423 1.58 -28.39 -3.31
C PRO A 423 1.66 -27.20 -4.28
N THR A 424 2.44 -27.33 -5.35
CA THR A 424 2.52 -26.34 -6.43
C THR A 424 1.35 -26.41 -7.41
N GLU A 425 0.55 -27.49 -7.40
CA GLU A 425 -0.52 -27.77 -8.35
C GLU A 425 -1.91 -27.26 -7.91
N TYR A 426 -2.14 -27.03 -6.61
CA TYR A 426 -3.42 -26.56 -6.06
C TYR A 426 -3.30 -25.32 -5.17
N PHE A 427 -4.45 -24.74 -4.83
CA PHE A 427 -4.61 -23.79 -3.72
C PHE A 427 -5.69 -24.29 -2.78
N GLU A 428 -5.67 -23.84 -1.53
CA GLU A 428 -6.64 -24.23 -0.51
C GLU A 428 -7.64 -23.09 -0.26
N LEU A 429 -8.88 -23.45 0.02
CA LEU A 429 -9.93 -22.55 0.47
C LEU A 429 -9.98 -22.54 2.00
N GLU A 430 -10.27 -21.38 2.58
CA GLU A 430 -10.51 -21.27 4.02
C GLU A 430 -11.96 -21.61 4.36
N GLN A 431 -12.22 -22.04 5.59
CA GLN A 431 -13.58 -22.24 6.08
C GLN A 431 -14.22 -20.90 6.48
N SER A 432 -15.53 -20.78 6.27
CA SER A 432 -16.26 -19.61 6.76
C SER A 432 -16.21 -19.52 8.28
N ASN A 433 -16.09 -18.31 8.81
CA ASN A 433 -15.97 -18.04 10.24
C ASN A 433 -17.31 -17.65 10.90
N HIS A 434 -18.40 -17.72 10.15
CA HIS A 434 -19.75 -17.47 10.64
C HIS A 434 -20.72 -18.54 10.14
N SER A 435 -21.82 -18.74 10.87
CA SER A 435 -22.91 -19.59 10.43
C SER A 435 -23.75 -18.88 9.37
N VAL A 436 -24.06 -19.60 8.30
CA VAL A 436 -24.85 -19.13 7.17
C VAL A 436 -26.26 -18.71 7.62
N VAL A 437 -26.78 -17.61 7.07
CA VAL A 437 -28.14 -17.10 7.35
C VAL A 437 -29.03 -17.04 6.10
N VAL A 438 -30.35 -17.14 6.29
CA VAL A 438 -31.33 -17.03 5.20
C VAL A 438 -31.21 -15.66 4.51
N GLY A 439 -31.19 -15.66 3.17
CA GLY A 439 -31.02 -14.47 2.34
C GLY A 439 -29.57 -14.08 2.04
N GLU A 440 -28.59 -14.72 2.69
CA GLU A 440 -27.17 -14.51 2.42
C GLU A 440 -26.81 -14.91 0.97
N GLY A 441 -25.94 -14.13 0.33
CA GLY A 441 -25.45 -14.42 -1.01
C GLY A 441 -24.31 -15.43 -0.95
N LEU A 442 -24.45 -16.54 -1.67
CA LEU A 442 -23.46 -17.61 -1.77
C LEU A 442 -23.19 -17.94 -3.24
N VAL A 443 -21.99 -18.41 -3.52
CA VAL A 443 -21.56 -18.75 -4.89
C VAL A 443 -21.13 -20.20 -4.94
N ALA A 444 -21.78 -20.99 -5.79
CA ALA A 444 -21.47 -22.40 -5.99
C ALA A 444 -20.40 -22.57 -7.07
N PHE A 445 -19.39 -23.39 -6.80
CA PHE A 445 -18.32 -23.73 -7.71
C PHE A 445 -18.26 -25.24 -7.96
N GLY A 446 -18.02 -25.65 -9.19
CA GLY A 446 -17.89 -27.05 -9.56
C GLY A 446 -17.95 -27.26 -11.07
N TYR A 447 -18.00 -28.52 -11.48
CA TYR A 447 -17.98 -28.92 -12.88
C TYR A 447 -19.25 -29.71 -13.25
N PRO A 448 -20.27 -29.06 -13.82
CA PRO A 448 -21.53 -29.71 -14.14
C PRO A 448 -21.37 -30.64 -15.35
N SER A 449 -21.46 -31.96 -15.15
CA SER A 449 -21.27 -32.98 -16.20
C SER A 449 -20.04 -32.68 -17.08
N PHE A 450 -18.87 -32.56 -16.44
CA PHE A 450 -17.63 -32.12 -17.06
C PHE A 450 -17.31 -32.89 -18.35
N GLY A 451 -17.08 -32.12 -19.42
CA GLY A 451 -16.50 -32.59 -20.67
C GLY A 451 -15.21 -31.87 -21.05
N PRO A 452 -14.44 -32.40 -22.02
CA PRO A 452 -13.21 -31.77 -22.48
C PRO A 452 -13.42 -30.33 -22.95
N GLY A 453 -12.70 -29.38 -22.33
CA GLY A 453 -12.75 -27.95 -22.66
C GLY A 453 -13.65 -27.13 -21.72
N ASP A 454 -14.41 -27.78 -20.84
CA ASP A 454 -15.17 -27.07 -19.82
C ASP A 454 -14.27 -26.37 -18.81
N ARG A 455 -14.79 -25.31 -18.22
CA ARG A 455 -14.12 -24.50 -17.20
C ARG A 455 -14.91 -24.52 -15.91
N LEU A 456 -14.29 -24.05 -14.83
CA LEU A 456 -14.95 -23.95 -13.54
C LEU A 456 -16.28 -23.20 -13.68
N ASN A 457 -17.36 -23.86 -13.33
CA ASN A 457 -18.69 -23.25 -13.36
C ASN A 457 -18.88 -22.45 -12.09
N VAL A 458 -19.45 -21.25 -12.23
CA VAL A 458 -19.70 -20.31 -11.14
C VAL A 458 -21.17 -19.95 -11.16
N ARG A 459 -21.88 -20.21 -10.06
CA ARG A 459 -23.32 -19.92 -9.93
C ARG A 459 -23.59 -19.09 -8.69
N ASP A 460 -23.87 -17.81 -8.91
CA ASP A 460 -24.35 -16.91 -7.86
C ASP A 460 -25.78 -17.26 -7.45
N GLY A 461 -26.05 -17.24 -6.15
CA GLY A 461 -27.42 -17.24 -5.65
C GLY A 461 -27.49 -16.91 -4.17
N LYS A 462 -28.56 -17.33 -3.51
CA LYS A 462 -28.84 -16.99 -2.12
C LYS A 462 -29.34 -18.20 -1.35
N VAL A 463 -29.20 -18.12 -0.03
CA VAL A 463 -29.81 -19.07 0.90
C VAL A 463 -31.32 -18.85 0.93
N SER A 464 -32.10 -19.85 0.51
CA SER A 464 -33.56 -19.80 0.57
C SER A 464 -34.09 -20.32 1.91
N SER A 465 -33.49 -21.39 2.43
CA SER A 465 -33.87 -22.00 3.69
C SER A 465 -32.71 -22.79 4.31
N LEU A 466 -32.87 -23.20 5.56
CA LEU A 466 -31.81 -23.79 6.38
C LEU A 466 -32.31 -25.06 7.08
N PRO A 467 -32.72 -26.10 6.33
CA PRO A 467 -33.40 -27.26 6.90
C PRO A 467 -32.42 -28.23 7.57
N VAL A 468 -32.96 -29.06 8.46
CA VAL A 468 -32.26 -30.23 9.01
C VAL A 468 -33.02 -31.48 8.56
N LYS A 469 -32.34 -32.40 7.87
CA LYS A 469 -32.90 -33.68 7.42
C LYS A 469 -32.10 -34.82 8.03
N HIS A 470 -32.75 -35.73 8.75
CA HIS A 470 -32.09 -36.88 9.38
C HIS A 470 -30.83 -36.52 10.19
N GLY A 471 -30.84 -35.35 10.86
CA GLY A 471 -29.69 -34.86 11.65
C GLY A 471 -28.64 -34.09 10.85
N VAL A 472 -28.71 -34.06 9.52
CA VAL A 472 -27.79 -33.30 8.66
C VAL A 472 -28.29 -31.87 8.48
N LYS A 473 -27.46 -30.90 8.86
CA LYS A 473 -27.74 -29.46 8.65
C LYS A 473 -27.44 -29.10 7.19
N LEU A 474 -28.46 -28.63 6.48
CA LEU A 474 -28.39 -28.28 5.07
C LEU A 474 -28.52 -26.77 4.85
N ILE A 475 -28.12 -26.35 3.66
CA ILE A 475 -28.32 -25.02 3.07
C ILE A 475 -29.14 -25.24 1.81
N GLU A 476 -30.38 -24.77 1.80
CA GLU A 476 -31.16 -24.71 0.57
C GLU A 476 -30.79 -23.43 -0.19
N VAL A 477 -30.48 -23.56 -1.48
CA VAL A 477 -29.98 -22.46 -2.30
C VAL A 477 -30.89 -22.18 -3.50
N THR A 478 -30.92 -20.94 -3.96
CA THR A 478 -31.77 -20.53 -5.10
C THR A 478 -31.18 -20.87 -6.46
N GLN A 479 -29.86 -21.03 -6.53
CA GLN A 479 -29.17 -21.42 -7.76
C GLN A 479 -29.29 -22.92 -7.97
N LYS A 480 -29.53 -23.32 -9.22
CA LYS A 480 -29.58 -24.73 -9.59
C LYS A 480 -28.21 -25.37 -9.36
N LEU A 481 -28.17 -26.56 -8.77
CA LEU A 481 -26.97 -27.38 -8.60
C LEU A 481 -27.11 -28.60 -9.50
N SER A 482 -26.30 -28.65 -10.56
CA SER A 482 -26.39 -29.71 -11.57
C SER A 482 -25.54 -30.92 -11.17
N GLN A 483 -25.87 -32.10 -11.70
CA GLN A 483 -25.01 -33.28 -11.63
C GLN A 483 -23.57 -32.94 -12.07
N GLY A 484 -22.57 -33.51 -11.39
CA GLY A 484 -21.15 -33.18 -11.54
C GLY A 484 -20.67 -32.05 -10.62
N MET A 485 -21.55 -31.15 -10.16
CA MET A 485 -21.17 -30.13 -9.16
C MET A 485 -21.13 -30.68 -7.73
N SER A 486 -21.73 -31.85 -7.48
CA SER A 486 -21.69 -32.54 -6.19
C SER A 486 -20.27 -32.63 -5.65
N GLY A 487 -20.10 -32.33 -4.37
CA GLY A 487 -18.79 -32.30 -3.71
C GLY A 487 -17.99 -31.01 -3.94
N GLY A 488 -18.44 -30.11 -4.81
CA GLY A 488 -17.84 -28.78 -4.99
C GLY A 488 -18.18 -27.83 -3.83
N PRO A 489 -17.44 -26.70 -3.68
CA PRO A 489 -17.66 -25.78 -2.57
C PRO A 489 -18.75 -24.75 -2.86
N LEU A 490 -19.46 -24.38 -1.80
CA LEU A 490 -20.34 -23.22 -1.73
C LEU A 490 -19.65 -22.13 -0.91
N LEU A 491 -19.30 -21.00 -1.55
CA LEU A 491 -18.49 -19.93 -0.94
C LEU A 491 -19.32 -18.73 -0.52
N ASP A 492 -18.90 -18.07 0.56
CA ASP A 492 -19.43 -16.78 1.02
C ASP A 492 -18.74 -15.58 0.32
N HIS A 493 -19.11 -14.37 0.75
CA HIS A 493 -18.57 -13.11 0.20
C HIS A 493 -17.07 -12.87 0.47
N ASN A 494 -16.44 -13.68 1.34
CA ASN A 494 -15.01 -13.65 1.65
C ASN A 494 -14.25 -14.78 0.96
N ASP A 495 -14.87 -15.48 0.01
CA ASP A 495 -14.31 -16.67 -0.66
C ASP A 495 -14.02 -17.84 0.30
N ALA A 496 -14.73 -17.88 1.43
CA ALA A 496 -14.61 -18.94 2.43
C ALA A 496 -15.74 -19.97 2.28
N VAL A 497 -15.44 -21.24 2.55
CA VAL A 497 -16.37 -22.37 2.37
C VAL A 497 -17.45 -22.33 3.44
N ALA A 498 -18.68 -22.07 3.00
CA ALA A 498 -19.90 -22.09 3.82
C ALA A 498 -20.60 -23.46 3.77
N GLY A 499 -20.43 -24.20 2.68
CA GLY A 499 -20.99 -25.54 2.53
C GLY A 499 -20.39 -26.35 1.39
N ILE A 500 -20.80 -27.60 1.30
CA ILE A 500 -20.35 -28.59 0.32
C ILE A 500 -21.57 -29.02 -0.48
N ILE A 501 -21.50 -28.87 -1.80
CA ILE A 501 -22.64 -29.08 -2.70
C ILE A 501 -23.12 -30.54 -2.57
N HIS A 502 -24.38 -30.69 -2.17
CA HIS A 502 -25.06 -31.97 -2.11
C HIS A 502 -25.85 -32.18 -3.41
N LYS A 503 -26.15 -33.44 -3.72
CA LYS A 503 -26.90 -33.77 -4.92
C LYS A 503 -28.34 -33.24 -4.84
N GLY A 504 -28.73 -32.39 -5.79
CA GLY A 504 -30.13 -32.23 -6.20
C GLY A 504 -30.44 -33.24 -7.31
N GLY A 505 -31.22 -34.27 -7.02
CA GLY A 505 -31.60 -35.26 -8.03
C GLY A 505 -32.62 -34.72 -9.05
N PRO A 506 -32.75 -35.31 -10.25
CA PRO A 506 -33.71 -34.88 -11.28
C PRO A 506 -35.21 -34.97 -10.87
N GLY A 507 -35.51 -35.48 -9.67
CA GLY A 507 -36.84 -35.52 -9.07
C GLY A 507 -37.04 -34.61 -7.84
N GLU A 508 -36.03 -33.87 -7.40
CA GLU A 508 -36.15 -32.93 -6.27
C GLU A 508 -36.17 -31.49 -6.78
N GLY A 509 -37.28 -30.77 -6.53
CA GLY A 509 -37.40 -29.36 -6.94
C GLY A 509 -36.56 -28.37 -6.13
N ARG A 510 -35.60 -28.85 -5.31
CA ARG A 510 -34.79 -28.04 -4.39
C ARG A 510 -33.32 -28.44 -4.47
N ASP A 511 -32.45 -27.45 -4.34
CA ASP A 511 -31.02 -27.59 -4.43
C ASP A 511 -30.39 -27.39 -3.05
N PHE A 512 -29.53 -28.32 -2.62
CA PHE A 512 -28.97 -28.34 -1.27
C PHE A 512 -27.44 -28.38 -1.25
N ALA A 513 -26.85 -27.82 -0.20
CA ALA A 513 -25.49 -28.06 0.22
C ALA A 513 -25.46 -28.47 1.70
N ILE A 514 -24.47 -29.27 2.09
CA ILE A 514 -24.20 -29.62 3.48
C ILE A 514 -23.46 -28.44 4.12
N ARG A 515 -23.87 -28.02 5.32
CA ARG A 515 -23.16 -26.95 6.03
C ARG A 515 -21.75 -27.37 6.40
N ILE A 516 -20.80 -26.45 6.29
CA ILE A 516 -19.40 -26.72 6.67
C ILE A 516 -19.26 -27.19 8.13
N GLU A 517 -20.17 -26.77 9.00
CA GLU A 517 -20.24 -27.21 10.40
C GLU A 517 -20.39 -28.73 10.54
N MET A 518 -21.09 -29.40 9.60
CA MET A 518 -21.24 -30.85 9.62
C MET A 518 -19.92 -31.57 9.36
N LEU A 519 -19.04 -30.99 8.53
CA LEU A 519 -17.69 -31.51 8.32
C LEU A 519 -16.85 -31.34 9.58
N ASN A 520 -16.96 -30.20 10.26
CA ASN A 520 -16.25 -29.95 11.51
C ASN A 520 -16.69 -30.89 12.63
N ASP A 521 -18.01 -31.09 12.79
CA ASP A 521 -18.57 -32.04 13.75
C ASP A 521 -18.03 -33.46 13.47
N TRP A 522 -17.95 -33.88 12.20
CA TRP A 522 -17.43 -35.19 11.79
C TRP A 522 -15.91 -35.35 11.92
N LEU A 523 -15.13 -34.26 11.79
CA LEU A 523 -13.69 -34.27 12.00
C LEU A 523 -13.31 -34.35 13.49
N ALA A 524 -14.20 -33.91 14.38
CA ALA A 524 -14.02 -33.99 15.82
C ALA A 524 -14.41 -35.37 16.42
N GLU A 525 -15.13 -36.20 15.65
CA GLU A 525 -15.43 -37.62 15.93
C GLU A 525 -14.28 -38.54 15.54
#